data_AF-A0AAE0VSG8-F1
#
_entry.id   AF-A0AAE0VSG8-F1
#
_cell.length_a   1.000
_cell.length_b   1.000
_cell.length_c   1.000
_cell.angle_alpha   90.00
_cell.angle_beta   90.00
_cell.angle_gamma   90.00
#
_symmetry.space_group_name_H-M   'P 1'
#
loop_
_entity.id
_entity.type
_entity.pdbx_description
1 polymer ?
#
loop_
_entity_poly.entity_id
_entity_poly.type
_entity_poly.pdbx_seq_one_letter_code
_entity_poly.pdbx_strand_id
1 'polypeptide(L)'
;MFVRMTSRAIHIGQMCEKKLRVLLDMDQVLADFELGFFQEYRKKFPDYPYIEMQDRVGFFVKDQYEKMFSYIPNIGNAVAKIYKTKKFFLNLPEIEGAVDAAKMLAKMEGVDVFICTSPIEKYKYCLAEKYEWVDKHLGPEWVGRIILTKDKTMANGHLLIDDKVDITGAIERPSWEHVVFSANHNMKTDIGKRRRLDNWTNGDWKELIEDFKMRI
;
A
#
# COMPACT_ATOMS: atom_id res chain seq x y z
N MET A 1 -49.22 8.88 -49.65
CA MET A 1 -48.14 9.54 -48.89
C MET A 1 -47.82 8.66 -47.70
N PHE A 2 -46.78 7.83 -47.80
CA PHE A 2 -46.46 6.79 -46.81
C PHE A 2 -45.77 7.41 -45.59
N VAL A 3 -46.36 7.20 -44.41
CA VAL A 3 -45.73 7.46 -43.12
C VAL A 3 -44.68 6.38 -42.89
N ARG A 4 -43.39 6.73 -43.01
CA ARG A 4 -42.30 5.89 -42.49
C ARG A 4 -42.07 6.26 -41.03
N MET A 5 -42.59 5.44 -40.12
CA MET A 5 -42.06 5.34 -38.76
C MET A 5 -40.66 4.74 -38.85
N THR A 6 -39.62 5.57 -38.72
CA THR A 6 -38.27 5.06 -38.45
C THR A 6 -38.06 5.02 -36.95
N SER A 7 -38.15 3.81 -36.40
CA SER A 7 -37.73 3.47 -35.05
C SER A 7 -36.28 3.93 -34.84
N ARG A 8 -36.07 4.99 -34.06
CA ARG A 8 -34.77 5.25 -33.45
C ARG A 8 -34.68 4.29 -32.27
N ALA A 9 -34.07 3.13 -32.51
CA ALA A 9 -33.53 2.32 -31.44
C ALA A 9 -32.51 3.19 -30.70
N ILE A 10 -32.93 3.69 -29.54
CA ILE A 10 -32.07 4.30 -28.55
C ILE A 10 -31.03 3.24 -28.21
N HIS A 11 -29.75 3.53 -28.43
CA HIS A 11 -28.63 2.73 -27.92
C HIS A 11 -28.65 2.86 -26.39
N ILE A 12 -29.45 2.00 -25.75
CA ILE A 12 -29.46 1.83 -24.31
C ILE A 12 -28.29 0.90 -23.97
N GLY A 13 -27.33 1.44 -23.23
CA GLY A 13 -26.39 0.66 -22.43
C GLY A 13 -25.07 0.30 -23.11
N GLN A 14 -24.10 1.21 -23.04
CA GLN A 14 -22.81 0.72 -22.52
C GLN A 14 -23.12 0.25 -21.10
N MET A 15 -23.33 -1.06 -20.92
CA MET A 15 -23.23 -1.64 -19.59
C MET A 15 -21.85 -1.24 -19.09
N CYS A 16 -21.79 -0.42 -18.05
CA CYS A 16 -20.53 -0.12 -17.40
C CYS A 16 -20.07 -1.46 -16.83
N GLU A 17 -19.16 -2.16 -17.54
CA GLU A 17 -18.59 -3.40 -17.05
C GLU A 17 -18.04 -3.13 -15.66
N LYS A 18 -18.54 -3.91 -14.69
CA LYS A 18 -18.17 -3.71 -13.31
C LYS A 18 -16.70 -4.06 -13.17
N LYS A 19 -15.88 -3.06 -12.89
CA LYS A 19 -14.44 -3.25 -12.73
C LYS A 19 -14.08 -3.59 -11.29
N LEU A 20 -13.16 -4.53 -11.14
CA LEU A 20 -12.51 -4.81 -9.86
C LEU A 20 -11.62 -3.64 -9.49
N ARG A 21 -12.04 -2.89 -8.47
CA ARG A 21 -11.23 -1.83 -7.87
C ARG A 21 -10.31 -2.36 -6.78
N VAL A 22 -9.00 -2.26 -7.02
CA VAL A 22 -7.92 -2.69 -6.14
C VAL A 22 -7.22 -1.47 -5.54
N LEU A 23 -7.12 -1.45 -4.22
CA LEU A 23 -6.37 -0.47 -3.45
C LEU A 23 -5.05 -1.12 -3.01
N LEU A 24 -3.92 -0.52 -3.38
CA LEU A 24 -2.59 -0.96 -2.95
C LEU A 24 -2.07 0.03 -1.90
N ASP A 25 -1.63 -0.46 -0.74
CA ASP A 25 -0.78 0.40 0.10
C ASP A 25 0.55 0.69 -0.61
N MET A 26 1.26 1.70 -0.12
CA MET A 26 2.57 2.09 -0.61
C MET A 26 3.68 1.58 0.31
N ASP A 27 3.69 2.00 1.58
CA ASP A 27 4.78 1.65 2.49
C ASP A 27 4.67 0.15 2.82
N GLN A 28 5.77 -0.58 2.66
CA GLN A 28 5.88 -2.02 2.84
C GLN A 28 4.99 -2.91 1.94
N VAL A 29 4.42 -2.35 0.88
CA VAL A 29 3.72 -3.11 -0.19
C VAL A 29 4.29 -2.80 -1.57
N LEU A 30 4.55 -1.51 -1.86
CA LEU A 30 5.22 -1.05 -3.07
C LEU A 30 6.63 -0.52 -2.79
N ALA A 31 6.78 0.24 -1.71
CA ALA A 31 8.03 0.86 -1.28
C ALA A 31 8.53 0.21 0.01
N ASP A 32 9.78 -0.24 0.05
CA ASP A 32 10.37 -0.97 1.17
C ASP A 32 10.77 -0.04 2.32
N PHE A 33 9.79 0.27 3.16
CA PHE A 33 9.97 1.15 4.32
C PHE A 33 10.94 0.54 5.34
N GLU A 34 10.83 -0.75 5.65
CA GLU A 34 11.66 -1.45 6.63
C GLU A 34 13.13 -1.45 6.18
N LEU A 35 13.42 -1.77 4.91
CA LEU A 35 14.80 -1.71 4.39
C LEU A 35 15.34 -0.29 4.35
N GLY A 36 14.56 0.67 3.85
CA GLY A 36 14.96 2.08 3.80
C GLY A 36 15.22 2.67 5.19
N PHE A 37 14.37 2.33 6.17
CA PHE A 37 14.58 2.67 7.57
C PHE A 37 15.85 2.02 8.12
N PHE A 38 16.04 0.72 7.93
CA PHE A 38 17.17 -0.02 8.46
C PHE A 38 18.50 0.54 7.95
N GLN A 39 18.61 0.76 6.64
CA GLN A 39 19.82 1.32 6.02
C GLN A 39 20.16 2.72 6.56
N GLU A 40 19.18 3.63 6.62
CA GLU A 40 19.41 4.98 7.12
C GLU A 40 19.66 5.01 8.63
N TYR A 41 19.03 4.13 9.40
CA TYR A 41 19.31 3.98 10.84
C TYR A 41 20.74 3.52 11.08
N ARG A 42 21.18 2.44 10.43
CA ARG A 42 22.55 1.90 10.56
C ARG A 42 23.61 2.90 10.11
N LYS A 43 23.33 3.66 9.05
CA LYS A 43 24.21 4.74 8.57
C LYS A 43 24.32 5.90 9.56
N LYS A 44 23.22 6.32 10.17
CA LYS A 44 23.17 7.50 11.05
C LYS A 44 23.61 7.22 12.47
N PHE A 45 23.40 5.98 12.93
CA PHE A 45 23.70 5.54 14.28
C PHE A 45 24.50 4.22 14.24
N PRO A 46 25.74 4.25 13.70
CA PRO A 46 26.52 3.02 13.48
C PRO A 46 26.80 2.25 14.78
N ASP A 47 27.02 2.98 15.88
CA ASP A 47 27.35 2.43 17.20
C ASP A 47 26.11 2.14 18.08
N TYR A 48 24.91 2.49 17.61
CA TYR A 48 23.69 2.20 18.36
C TYR A 48 23.24 0.75 18.15
N PRO A 49 22.62 0.11 19.15
CA PRO A 49 21.97 -1.17 18.94
C PRO A 49 20.82 -1.01 17.94
N TYR A 50 20.52 -2.11 17.28
CA TYR A 50 19.52 -2.17 16.23
C TYR A 50 18.78 -3.49 16.29
N ILE A 51 17.61 -3.55 15.66
CA ILE A 51 16.82 -4.77 15.50
C ILE A 51 17.06 -5.27 14.07
N GLU A 52 17.50 -6.51 13.93
CA GLU A 52 17.60 -7.17 12.62
C GLU A 52 16.22 -7.22 11.96
N MET A 53 16.17 -7.11 10.62
CA MET A 53 14.89 -7.02 9.91
C MET A 53 14.00 -8.24 10.20
N GLN A 54 14.54 -9.46 10.22
CA GLN A 54 13.79 -10.68 10.56
C GLN A 54 13.25 -10.73 12.00
N ASP A 55 13.78 -9.89 12.89
CA ASP A 55 13.38 -9.80 14.29
C ASP A 55 12.36 -8.66 14.55
N ARG A 56 11.94 -7.96 13.48
CA ARG A 56 10.85 -6.98 13.58
C ARG A 56 9.56 -7.65 14.01
N VAL A 57 8.87 -7.01 14.94
CA VAL A 57 7.49 -7.35 15.34
C VAL A 57 6.72 -6.07 15.62
N GLY A 58 5.43 -6.09 15.30
CA GLY A 58 4.55 -4.95 15.52
C GLY A 58 4.78 -3.81 14.51
N PHE A 59 3.67 -3.22 14.07
CA PHE A 59 3.63 -2.27 12.96
C PHE A 59 4.54 -1.05 13.16
N PHE A 60 4.55 -0.46 14.36
CA PHE A 60 5.35 0.73 14.62
C PHE A 60 6.79 0.37 15.02
N VAL A 61 7.74 0.61 14.11
CA VAL A 61 9.18 0.42 14.39
C VAL A 61 9.64 1.19 15.64
N LYS A 62 9.14 2.42 15.82
CA LYS A 62 9.42 3.25 17.00
C LYS A 62 9.11 2.52 18.31
N ASP A 63 7.97 1.85 18.39
CA ASP A 63 7.48 1.24 19.62
C ASP A 63 8.35 0.03 20.02
N GLN A 64 8.79 -0.77 19.03
CA GLN A 64 9.71 -1.88 19.30
C GLN A 64 11.08 -1.37 19.78
N TYR A 65 11.64 -0.34 19.14
CA TYR A 65 12.92 0.26 19.56
C TYR A 65 12.83 0.89 20.96
N GLU A 66 11.74 1.61 21.27
CA GLU A 66 11.50 2.18 22.60
C GLU A 66 11.41 1.10 23.67
N LYS A 67 10.76 -0.03 23.36
CA LYS A 67 10.64 -1.16 24.29
C LYS A 67 11.97 -1.87 24.52
N MET A 68 12.69 -2.22 23.45
CA MET A 68 13.91 -3.04 23.52
C MET A 68 15.13 -2.26 24.00
N PHE A 69 15.21 -0.97 23.68
CA PHE A 69 16.36 -0.12 23.98
C PHE A 69 15.98 1.04 24.89
N SER A 70 15.06 0.82 25.83
CA SER A 70 14.56 1.82 26.78
C SER A 70 15.66 2.44 27.65
N TYR A 71 16.81 1.77 27.82
CA TYR A 71 17.99 2.29 28.50
C TYR A 71 18.74 3.37 27.70
N ILE A 72 18.42 3.57 26.42
CA ILE A 72 18.97 4.64 25.58
C ILE A 72 18.03 5.86 25.63
N PRO A 73 18.47 7.00 26.20
CA PRO A 73 17.63 8.18 26.29
C PRO A 73 17.17 8.64 24.91
N ASN A 74 15.87 8.91 24.77
CA ASN A 74 15.24 9.42 23.55
C ASN A 74 15.36 8.51 22.30
N ILE A 75 15.55 7.19 22.45
CA ILE A 75 15.69 6.28 21.30
C ILE A 75 14.52 6.39 20.31
N GLY A 76 13.28 6.50 20.78
CA GLY A 76 12.11 6.66 19.91
C GLY A 76 12.12 7.95 19.09
N ASN A 77 12.67 9.03 19.63
CA ASN A 77 12.86 10.28 18.89
C ASN A 77 13.96 10.12 17.83
N ALA A 78 15.04 9.41 18.14
CA ALA A 78 16.12 9.13 17.19
C ALA A 78 15.61 8.28 16.01
N VAL A 79 14.86 7.21 16.30
CA VAL A 79 14.18 6.35 15.31
C VAL A 79 13.21 7.17 14.48
N ALA A 80 12.30 7.92 15.12
CA ALA A 80 11.32 8.73 14.41
C ALA A 80 11.95 9.80 13.53
N LYS A 81 13.13 10.32 13.90
CA LYS A 81 13.84 11.32 13.11
C LYS A 81 14.29 10.77 11.76
N ILE A 82 14.53 9.46 11.62
CA ILE A 82 14.92 8.83 10.34
C ILE A 82 13.83 9.06 9.29
N TYR A 83 12.64 8.52 9.50
CA TYR A 83 11.54 8.63 8.54
C TYR A 83 10.87 10.01 8.50
N LYS A 84 11.33 10.96 9.31
CA LYS A 84 10.93 12.38 9.28
C LYS A 84 11.93 13.26 8.52
N THR A 85 13.01 12.70 7.97
CA THR A 85 14.02 13.45 7.20
C THR A 85 13.60 13.65 5.74
N LYS A 86 14.13 14.72 5.13
CA LYS A 86 13.94 14.98 3.70
C LYS A 86 14.59 13.85 2.89
N LYS A 87 13.94 13.47 1.80
CA LYS A 87 14.26 12.39 0.87
C LYS A 87 14.12 10.99 1.45
N PHE A 88 13.54 10.82 2.64
CA PHE A 88 13.35 9.48 3.19
C PHE A 88 12.37 8.68 2.33
N PHE A 89 11.17 9.20 2.10
CA PHE A 89 10.13 8.48 1.34
C PHE A 89 10.49 8.40 -0.14
N LEU A 90 11.09 9.45 -0.70
CA LEU A 90 11.52 9.49 -2.11
C LEU A 90 12.58 8.44 -2.44
N ASN A 91 13.45 8.12 -1.49
CA ASN A 91 14.57 7.20 -1.69
C ASN A 91 14.28 5.78 -1.22
N LEU A 92 13.06 5.47 -0.78
CA LEU A 92 12.71 4.10 -0.41
C LEU A 92 12.97 3.17 -1.62
N PRO A 93 13.66 2.04 -1.43
CA PRO A 93 13.71 0.99 -2.44
C PRO A 93 12.29 0.52 -2.78
N GLU A 94 12.08 -0.03 -3.97
CA GLU A 94 10.85 -0.77 -4.24
C GLU A 94 10.90 -2.15 -3.59
N ILE A 95 9.74 -2.67 -3.18
CA ILE A 95 9.58 -4.08 -2.87
C ILE A 95 9.78 -4.88 -4.16
N GLU A 96 10.54 -5.96 -4.10
CA GLU A 96 10.88 -6.78 -5.26
C GLU A 96 9.62 -7.21 -6.04
N GLY A 97 9.60 -6.90 -7.34
CA GLY A 97 8.48 -7.22 -8.24
C GLY A 97 7.25 -6.31 -8.10
N ALA A 98 7.19 -5.41 -7.11
CA ALA A 98 5.98 -4.64 -6.82
C ALA A 98 5.61 -3.63 -7.92
N VAL A 99 6.61 -2.93 -8.48
CA VAL A 99 6.38 -1.95 -9.55
C VAL A 99 5.88 -2.63 -10.82
N ASP A 100 6.46 -3.77 -11.18
CA ASP A 100 6.03 -4.54 -12.34
C ASP A 100 4.63 -5.13 -12.13
N ALA A 101 4.35 -5.71 -10.96
CA ALA A 101 3.03 -6.23 -10.63
C ALA A 101 1.96 -5.14 -10.66
N ALA A 102 2.22 -3.95 -10.09
CA ALA A 102 1.30 -2.82 -10.14
C ALA A 102 1.01 -2.38 -11.58
N LYS A 103 2.04 -2.25 -12.42
CA LYS A 103 1.91 -1.93 -13.86
C LYS A 103 1.13 -3.00 -14.61
N MET A 104 1.31 -4.28 -14.29
CA MET A 104 0.55 -5.37 -14.88
C MET A 104 -0.92 -5.33 -14.45
N LEU A 105 -1.20 -5.14 -13.17
CA LEU A 105 -2.56 -5.01 -12.64
C LEU A 105 -3.34 -3.88 -13.33
N ALA A 106 -2.70 -2.72 -13.51
CA ALA A 106 -3.33 -1.58 -14.18
C ALA A 106 -3.62 -1.81 -15.68
N LYS A 107 -3.00 -2.83 -16.29
CA LYS A 107 -3.23 -3.25 -17.68
C LYS A 107 -4.22 -4.42 -17.79
N MET A 108 -4.60 -5.05 -16.68
CA MET A 108 -5.56 -6.16 -16.70
C MET A 108 -6.96 -5.65 -17.06
N GLU A 109 -7.62 -6.35 -17.97
CA GLU A 109 -9.00 -6.05 -18.35
C GLU A 109 -9.92 -6.20 -17.14
N GLY A 110 -10.82 -5.22 -16.98
CA GLY A 110 -11.77 -5.18 -15.87
C GLY A 110 -11.15 -4.82 -14.52
N VAL A 111 -9.91 -4.32 -14.44
CA VAL A 111 -9.25 -3.94 -13.18
C VAL A 111 -8.95 -2.44 -13.16
N ASP A 112 -9.33 -1.78 -12.06
CA ASP A 112 -8.90 -0.41 -11.76
C ASP A 112 -8.02 -0.42 -10.49
N VAL A 113 -6.80 0.09 -10.62
CA VAL A 113 -5.82 0.13 -9.52
C VAL A 113 -5.63 1.56 -9.01
N PHE A 114 -5.61 1.70 -7.67
CA PHE A 114 -5.30 2.93 -6.95
C PHE A 114 -4.27 2.67 -5.86
N ILE A 115 -3.42 3.65 -5.58
CA ILE A 115 -2.51 3.62 -4.43
C ILE A 115 -3.24 4.30 -3.27
N CYS A 116 -3.52 3.58 -2.20
CA CYS A 116 -4.20 4.10 -1.00
C CYS A 116 -3.21 4.12 0.18
N THR A 117 -2.59 5.27 0.42
CA THR A 117 -1.48 5.40 1.36
C THR A 117 -1.72 6.47 2.44
N SER A 118 -1.16 6.23 3.62
CA SER A 118 -1.28 7.11 4.78
C SER A 118 -0.05 7.99 4.95
N PRO A 119 -0.20 9.33 5.09
CA PRO A 119 0.93 10.18 5.44
C PRO A 119 1.32 10.02 6.90
N ILE A 120 2.59 10.21 7.26
CA ILE A 120 2.97 10.39 8.68
C ILE A 120 2.47 11.73 9.22
N GLU A 121 2.30 11.85 10.55
CA GLU A 121 1.83 13.11 11.18
C GLU A 121 2.74 14.31 10.88
N LYS A 122 4.06 14.11 10.90
CA LYS A 122 5.02 15.13 10.49
C LYS A 122 5.15 15.15 8.97
N TYR A 123 4.08 15.61 8.33
CA TYR A 123 3.81 15.44 6.90
C TYR A 123 4.75 16.19 5.95
N LYS A 124 5.50 17.20 6.44
CA LYS A 124 6.22 18.21 5.62
C LYS A 124 6.95 17.64 4.38
N TYR A 125 7.65 16.52 4.54
CA TYR A 125 8.37 15.86 3.45
C TYR A 125 7.61 14.67 2.86
N CYS A 126 6.87 13.95 3.71
CA CYS A 126 6.15 12.74 3.36
C CYS A 126 5.17 12.91 2.19
N LEU A 127 4.42 14.02 2.12
CA LEU A 127 3.36 14.15 1.13
C LEU A 127 3.93 14.22 -0.29
N ALA A 128 4.78 15.21 -0.55
CA ALA A 128 5.37 15.42 -1.87
C ALA A 128 6.24 14.23 -2.29
N GLU A 129 7.05 13.70 -1.36
CA GLU A 129 7.97 12.61 -1.67
C GLU A 129 7.25 11.29 -2.03
N LYS A 130 6.04 11.04 -1.51
CA LYS A 130 5.23 9.89 -1.95
C LYS A 130 4.75 10.06 -3.40
N TYR A 131 4.36 11.26 -3.80
CA TYR A 131 3.98 11.57 -5.19
C TYR A 131 5.19 11.45 -6.12
N GLU A 132 6.33 12.02 -5.72
CA GLU A 132 7.59 11.95 -6.48
C GLU A 132 8.10 10.50 -6.61
N TRP A 133 7.95 9.67 -5.57
CA TRP A 133 8.29 8.24 -5.63
C TRP A 133 7.43 7.50 -6.65
N VAL A 134 6.10 7.74 -6.64
CA VAL A 134 5.18 7.14 -7.61
C VAL A 134 5.52 7.58 -9.04
N ASP A 135 5.74 8.86 -9.28
CA ASP A 135 6.15 9.38 -10.59
C ASP A 135 7.44 8.69 -11.08
N LYS A 136 8.47 8.64 -10.22
CA LYS A 136 9.77 8.04 -10.52
C LYS A 136 9.69 6.54 -10.86
N HIS A 137 8.91 5.76 -10.11
CA HIS A 137 8.91 4.29 -10.23
C HIS A 137 7.80 3.77 -11.16
N LEU A 138 6.61 4.36 -11.08
CA LEU A 138 5.43 3.90 -11.81
C LEU A 138 5.11 4.73 -13.05
N GLY A 139 5.51 6.00 -13.09
CA GLY A 139 5.28 6.94 -14.19
C GLY A 139 4.28 8.05 -13.84
N PRO A 140 4.29 9.18 -14.57
CA PRO A 140 3.46 10.34 -14.25
C PRO A 140 1.95 10.07 -14.32
N GLU A 141 1.53 9.09 -15.13
CA GLU A 141 0.13 8.66 -15.23
C GLU A 141 -0.40 7.99 -13.95
N TRP A 142 0.49 7.47 -13.11
CA TRP A 142 0.13 6.87 -11.83
C TRP A 142 -0.13 7.89 -10.73
N VAL A 143 0.36 9.12 -10.87
CA VAL A 143 0.14 10.19 -9.90
C VAL A 143 -1.36 10.46 -9.71
N GLY A 144 -2.14 10.39 -10.79
CA GLY A 144 -3.61 10.53 -10.75
C GLY A 144 -4.35 9.37 -10.06
N ARG A 145 -3.65 8.30 -9.67
CA ARG A 145 -4.20 7.11 -8.99
C ARG A 145 -3.97 7.11 -7.48
N ILE A 146 -3.34 8.16 -6.94
CA ILE A 146 -3.02 8.27 -5.52
C ILE A 146 -4.25 8.73 -4.73
N ILE A 147 -4.59 7.98 -3.69
CA ILE A 147 -5.51 8.31 -2.61
C ILE A 147 -4.66 8.46 -1.35
N LEU A 148 -4.43 9.71 -0.94
CA LEU A 148 -3.72 10.01 0.29
C LEU A 148 -4.72 10.21 1.43
N THR A 149 -4.79 9.29 2.39
CA THR A 149 -5.75 9.34 3.50
C THR A 149 -5.17 8.78 4.79
N LYS A 150 -5.53 9.34 5.94
CA LYS A 150 -5.25 8.73 7.26
C LYS A 150 -6.22 7.61 7.60
N ASP A 151 -7.39 7.61 6.97
CA ASP A 151 -8.47 6.66 7.19
C ASP A 151 -8.80 5.94 5.89
N LYS A 152 -8.25 4.73 5.73
CA LYS A 152 -8.48 3.88 4.57
C LYS A 152 -9.86 3.24 4.57
N THR A 153 -10.59 3.25 5.70
CA THR A 153 -11.95 2.69 5.79
C THR A 153 -12.95 3.50 4.98
N MET A 154 -12.64 4.77 4.70
CA MET A 154 -13.44 5.64 3.83
C MET A 154 -13.16 5.44 2.32
N ALA A 155 -12.08 4.75 1.95
CA ALA A 155 -11.76 4.50 0.55
C ALA A 155 -12.65 3.38 -0.01
N ASN A 156 -13.40 3.68 -1.08
CA ASN A 156 -14.28 2.71 -1.71
C ASN A 156 -13.52 1.85 -2.73
N GLY A 157 -13.39 0.56 -2.46
CA GLY A 157 -12.82 -0.45 -3.35
C GLY A 157 -13.33 -1.85 -3.00
N HIS A 158 -12.93 -2.87 -3.76
CA HIS A 158 -13.30 -4.26 -3.50
C HIS A 158 -12.20 -5.01 -2.74
N LEU A 159 -10.94 -4.60 -2.93
CA LEU A 159 -9.76 -5.23 -2.37
C LEU A 159 -8.80 -4.15 -1.85
N LEU A 160 -8.27 -4.34 -0.65
CA LEU A 160 -7.13 -3.59 -0.12
C LEU A 160 -5.98 -4.56 0.19
N ILE A 161 -4.85 -4.37 -0.47
CA ILE A 161 -3.59 -5.08 -0.20
C ILE A 161 -2.69 -4.17 0.64
N ASP A 162 -2.46 -4.54 1.90
CA ASP A 162 -1.88 -3.67 2.92
C ASP A 162 -1.16 -4.52 3.99
N ASP A 163 0.02 -4.11 4.42
CA ASP A 163 0.84 -4.84 5.39
C ASP A 163 0.35 -4.65 6.84
N LYS A 164 -0.39 -3.57 7.11
CA LYS A 164 -0.95 -3.32 8.44
C LYS A 164 -2.05 -4.32 8.71
N VAL A 165 -1.82 -5.18 9.71
CA VAL A 165 -2.80 -6.21 10.07
C VAL A 165 -4.13 -5.59 10.52
N ASP A 166 -4.13 -4.63 11.45
CA ASP A 166 -5.39 -4.06 11.95
C ASP A 166 -5.64 -2.66 11.38
N ILE A 167 -6.51 -2.60 10.37
CA ILE A 167 -6.94 -1.34 9.73
C ILE A 167 -8.30 -0.96 10.28
N THR A 168 -8.33 0.13 11.03
CA THR A 168 -9.52 0.69 11.68
C THR A 168 -9.69 2.16 11.30
N GLY A 169 -10.91 2.66 11.44
CA GLY A 169 -11.27 4.03 11.06
C GLY A 169 -12.75 4.32 11.33
N ALA A 170 -13.28 5.33 10.67
CA ALA A 170 -14.65 5.80 10.85
C ALA A 170 -15.70 4.81 10.34
N ILE A 171 -15.37 3.96 9.36
CA ILE A 171 -16.30 2.97 8.80
C ILE A 171 -16.00 1.60 9.42
N GLU A 172 -16.94 1.09 10.23
CA GLU A 172 -16.81 -0.21 10.92
C GLU A 172 -16.72 -1.40 9.96
N ARG A 173 -17.35 -1.29 8.79
CA ARG A 173 -17.37 -2.32 7.74
C ARG A 173 -16.97 -1.69 6.41
N PRO A 174 -15.66 -1.54 6.14
CA PRO A 174 -15.17 -1.01 4.87
C PRO A 174 -15.68 -1.83 3.68
N SER A 175 -15.75 -1.22 2.50
CA SER A 175 -16.26 -1.91 1.29
C SER A 175 -15.31 -2.98 0.76
N TRP A 176 -14.02 -2.91 1.11
CA TRP A 176 -12.97 -3.77 0.60
C TRP A 176 -12.74 -4.99 1.49
N GLU A 177 -12.40 -6.11 0.87
CA GLU A 177 -11.77 -7.24 1.56
C GLU A 177 -10.28 -6.94 1.79
N HIS A 178 -9.79 -7.23 3.00
CA HIS A 178 -8.39 -7.01 3.36
C HIS A 178 -7.55 -8.24 3.03
N VAL A 179 -6.53 -8.06 2.18
CA VAL A 179 -5.46 -9.03 1.99
C VAL A 179 -4.21 -8.49 2.68
N VAL A 180 -3.72 -9.22 3.67
CA VAL A 180 -2.53 -8.83 4.41
C VAL A 180 -1.31 -9.10 3.54
N PHE A 181 -0.55 -8.06 3.20
CA PHE A 181 0.72 -8.24 2.52
C PHE A 181 1.79 -8.65 3.53
N SER A 182 2.59 -9.66 3.22
CA SER A 182 3.63 -10.13 4.15
C SER A 182 4.76 -9.12 4.30
N ALA A 183 5.07 -8.80 5.55
CA ALA A 183 6.13 -7.90 5.94
C ALA A 183 6.82 -8.43 7.19
N ASN A 184 8.09 -8.10 7.37
CA ASN A 184 8.91 -8.58 8.49
C ASN A 184 8.19 -8.48 9.85
N HIS A 185 7.52 -7.35 10.13
CA HIS A 185 6.85 -7.11 11.40
C HIS A 185 5.52 -7.86 11.61
N ASN A 186 4.93 -8.44 10.55
CA ASN A 186 3.61 -9.11 10.59
C ASN A 186 3.68 -10.62 10.32
N MET A 187 4.86 -11.19 10.04
CA MET A 187 5.04 -12.62 9.75
C MET A 187 4.59 -13.53 10.90
N LYS A 188 4.71 -13.05 12.14
CA LYS A 188 4.34 -13.78 13.36
C LYS A 188 2.95 -13.40 13.88
N THR A 189 2.24 -12.51 13.19
CA THR A 189 0.94 -12.00 13.61
C THR A 189 -0.18 -12.88 13.06
N ASP A 190 -1.08 -13.32 13.93
CA ASP A 190 -2.30 -14.02 13.52
C ASP A 190 -3.22 -13.06 12.73
N ILE A 191 -3.58 -13.46 11.51
CA ILE A 191 -4.47 -12.69 10.64
C ILE A 191 -5.90 -13.25 10.64
N GLY A 192 -6.17 -14.28 11.45
CA GLY A 192 -7.45 -14.97 11.52
C GLY A 192 -7.79 -15.63 10.19
N LYS A 193 -9.01 -15.38 9.69
CA LYS A 193 -9.51 -15.96 8.42
C LYS A 193 -9.15 -15.14 7.18
N ARG A 194 -8.41 -14.04 7.33
CA ARG A 194 -8.02 -13.18 6.20
C ARG A 194 -7.01 -13.88 5.32
N ARG A 195 -6.93 -13.43 4.07
CA ARG A 195 -5.95 -13.91 3.09
C ARG A 195 -4.64 -13.15 3.27
N ARG A 196 -3.55 -13.81 2.88
CA ARG A 196 -2.20 -13.25 2.85
C ARG A 196 -1.66 -13.29 1.42
N LEU A 197 -0.97 -12.23 1.02
CA LEU A 197 -0.15 -12.21 -0.18
C LEU A 197 1.31 -12.09 0.25
N ASP A 198 2.12 -13.11 -0.04
CA ASP A 198 3.47 -13.19 0.54
C ASP A 198 4.51 -12.34 -0.19
N ASN A 199 4.34 -12.13 -1.49
CA ASN A 199 5.27 -11.41 -2.34
C ASN A 199 4.61 -11.08 -3.70
N TRP A 200 5.32 -10.34 -4.54
CA TRP A 200 4.88 -10.01 -5.91
C TRP A 200 5.53 -10.91 -6.98
N THR A 201 6.50 -11.75 -6.63
CA THR A 201 7.42 -12.40 -7.57
C THR A 201 6.97 -13.79 -8.00
N ASN A 202 6.22 -14.51 -7.18
CA ASN A 202 5.79 -15.89 -7.46
C ASN A 202 4.53 -16.00 -8.35
N GLY A 203 3.81 -14.90 -8.54
CA GLY A 203 2.61 -14.85 -9.39
C GLY A 203 1.28 -15.09 -8.67
N ASP A 204 1.26 -15.43 -7.38
CA ASP A 204 0.04 -15.72 -6.60
C ASP A 204 -0.96 -14.55 -6.60
N TRP A 205 -0.44 -13.32 -6.72
CA TRP A 205 -1.27 -12.13 -6.84
C TRP A 205 -2.18 -12.16 -8.07
N LYS A 206 -1.82 -12.87 -9.16
CA LYS A 206 -2.66 -12.99 -10.36
C LYS A 206 -3.88 -13.85 -10.05
N GLU A 207 -3.67 -14.98 -9.40
CA GLU A 207 -4.74 -15.90 -8.99
C GLU A 207 -5.67 -15.23 -7.99
N LEU A 208 -5.10 -14.50 -7.02
CA LEU A 208 -5.83 -13.66 -6.09
C LEU A 208 -6.80 -12.72 -6.82
N ILE A 209 -6.31 -12.00 -7.83
CA ILE A 209 -7.07 -10.97 -8.54
C ILE A 209 -8.15 -11.58 -9.44
N GLU A 210 -7.87 -12.68 -10.14
CA GLU A 210 -8.88 -13.38 -10.94
C GLU A 210 -10.00 -13.95 -10.06
N ASP A 211 -9.69 -14.49 -8.88
CA ASP A 211 -10.70 -14.92 -7.92
C ASP A 211 -11.59 -13.76 -7.44
N PHE A 212 -11.03 -12.58 -7.18
CA PHE A 212 -11.85 -11.39 -6.87
C PHE A 212 -12.69 -10.91 -8.05
N LYS A 213 -12.18 -11.00 -9.30
CA LYS A 213 -12.94 -10.66 -10.50
C LYS A 213 -14.15 -11.55 -10.69
N MET A 214 -14.07 -12.84 -10.35
CA MET A 214 -15.20 -13.77 -10.44
C MET A 214 -16.33 -13.48 -9.43
N ARG A 215 -16.07 -12.66 -8.40
CA ARG A 215 -17.03 -12.37 -7.32
C ARG A 215 -17.85 -11.10 -7.53
N ILE A 216 -17.47 -10.25 -8.50
CA ILE A 216 -18.10 -8.95 -8.74
C ILE A 216 -19.13 -9.02 -9.86
#